data_AF-A0A8J5R578-F1
#
_entry.id   AF-A0A8J5R578-F1
#
_cell.length_a   1.000
_cell.length_b   1.000
_cell.length_c   1.000
_cell.angle_alpha   90.00
_cell.angle_beta   90.00
_cell.angle_gamma   90.00
#
_symmetry.space_group_name_H-M   'P 1'
#
loop_
_entity.id
_entity.type
_entity.pdbx_description
1 polymer ?
#
loop_
_entity_poly.entity_id
_entity_poly.type
_entity_poly.pdbx_seq_one_letter_code
_entity_poly.pdbx_strand_id
1 'polypeptide(L)'
;MKKSDIIAQVLSTVDANTEKPEKFLSVQDDVELELRKNLKILYDFTREKTIEYTITNNSNNCIYTLPKLVIEDVDEENIWQQLELQNESGETKGDDRPTDALLEDYLDYDVGSRPAPVMTETTNVKLEDIIKQRIKDNAWDDVQRKLKPIETPTEYKKKLVMDQEKSKKSLAEIYEDSYLKQKQSNAPNNSEHQDDEYVQFGDELVKLDVIREDFKCLFRQLDALSNNHCTPKQAQPDLKIISNVPAINMEEVAPVATADGTLLAPEEVQAKSRGDPKGKSELTTTDQNRNRKLKKKSQKLKRIAMEAKEKTIIKNNKKSKLVDNLLIKKLTADRNIRIIK
;
A
#
# COMPACT_ATOMS: atom_id res chain seq x y z
N MET A 1 -0.66 61.36 47.47
CA MET A 1 -1.22 62.72 47.23
C MET A 1 -2.68 62.56 46.84
N LYS A 2 -3.58 63.49 47.23
CA LYS A 2 -5.01 63.29 46.93
C LYS A 2 -5.25 63.54 45.43
N LYS A 3 -6.19 62.80 44.82
CA LYS A 3 -6.58 62.92 43.38
C LYS A 3 -6.83 64.38 42.95
N SER A 4 -7.41 65.17 43.86
CA SER A 4 -7.70 66.58 43.63
C SER A 4 -6.45 67.45 43.49
N ASP A 5 -5.33 67.08 44.12
CA ASP A 5 -4.15 67.93 44.21
C ASP A 5 -3.34 67.90 42.90
N ILE A 6 -3.22 66.73 42.25
CA ILE A 6 -2.47 66.56 41.00
C ILE A 6 -3.21 67.20 39.83
N ILE A 7 -4.52 67.00 39.73
CA ILE A 7 -5.33 67.60 38.66
C ILE A 7 -5.37 69.12 38.82
N ALA A 8 -5.50 69.64 40.05
CA ALA A 8 -5.43 71.08 40.31
C ALA A 8 -4.05 71.68 39.98
N GLN A 9 -2.96 70.95 40.26
CA GLN A 9 -1.59 71.37 39.90
C GLN A 9 -1.41 71.45 38.38
N VAL A 10 -1.86 70.44 37.63
CA VAL A 10 -1.78 70.45 36.17
C VAL A 10 -2.64 71.58 35.59
N LEU A 11 -3.89 71.74 36.04
CA LEU A 11 -4.78 72.82 35.58
C LEU A 11 -4.19 74.20 35.87
N SER A 12 -3.68 74.44 37.07
CA SER A 12 -3.05 75.74 37.41
C SER A 12 -1.81 76.04 36.57
N THR A 13 -1.04 75.02 36.17
CA THR A 13 0.14 75.19 35.31
C THR A 13 -0.26 75.46 33.86
N VAL A 14 -1.31 74.79 33.38
CA VAL A 14 -1.88 75.06 32.04
C VAL A 14 -2.52 76.45 31.98
N ASP A 15 -3.28 76.84 33.00
CA ASP A 15 -3.92 78.17 33.07
C ASP A 15 -2.86 79.27 33.08
N ALA A 16 -1.83 79.17 33.93
CA ALA A 16 -0.73 80.13 33.99
C ALA A 16 0.02 80.28 32.65
N ASN A 17 0.17 79.17 31.90
CA ASN A 17 0.82 79.16 30.59
C ASN A 17 -0.10 79.64 29.45
N THR A 18 -1.42 79.60 29.63
CA THR A 18 -2.42 80.00 28.62
C THR A 18 -3.05 81.38 28.84
N GLU A 19 -2.80 82.03 29.99
CA GLU A 19 -3.28 83.38 30.34
C GLU A 19 -2.90 84.47 29.32
N LYS A 20 -1.82 84.28 28.54
CA LYS A 20 -1.33 85.27 27.56
C LYS A 20 -1.18 84.65 26.17
N PRO A 21 -2.25 84.64 25.36
CA PRO A 21 -2.24 83.99 24.04
C PRO A 21 -1.30 84.63 23.02
N GLU A 22 -0.92 85.90 23.22
CA GLU A 22 0.02 86.62 22.35
C GLU A 22 1.41 85.96 22.27
N LYS A 23 1.80 85.20 23.30
CA LYS A 23 3.10 84.50 23.34
C LYS A 23 3.17 83.29 22.40
N PHE A 24 2.03 82.77 21.93
CA PHE A 24 1.97 81.62 21.04
C PHE A 24 2.22 81.95 19.55
N LEU A 25 2.49 83.22 19.22
CA LEU A 25 2.91 83.61 17.87
C LEU A 25 4.35 83.16 17.52
N SER A 26 5.12 82.70 18.50
CA SER A 26 6.47 82.17 18.32
C SER A 26 6.61 80.81 19.00
N VAL A 27 7.53 79.97 18.54
CA VAL A 27 7.79 78.65 19.14
C VAL A 27 8.35 78.84 20.56
N GLN A 28 7.78 78.14 21.54
CA GLN A 28 8.12 78.27 22.97
C GLN A 28 8.53 76.92 23.56
N ASP A 29 9.82 76.58 23.46
CA ASP A 29 10.37 75.29 23.90
C ASP A 29 10.19 75.07 25.43
N ASP A 30 10.25 76.15 26.23
CA ASP A 30 10.10 76.06 27.69
C ASP A 30 8.69 75.62 28.10
N VAL A 31 7.67 76.18 27.45
CA VAL A 31 6.25 75.85 27.71
C VAL A 31 5.96 74.43 27.24
N GLU A 32 6.55 74.02 26.12
CA GLU A 32 6.43 72.68 25.58
C GLU A 32 7.00 71.62 26.55
N LEU A 33 8.18 71.86 27.13
CA LEU A 33 8.79 70.96 28.12
C LEU A 33 7.94 70.83 29.39
N GLU A 34 7.32 71.92 29.86
CA GLU A 34 6.42 71.89 31.01
C GLU A 34 5.12 71.13 30.70
N LEU A 35 4.53 71.36 29.53
CA LEU A 35 3.32 70.66 29.11
C LEU A 35 3.56 69.17 28.88
N ARG A 36 4.69 68.78 28.28
CA ARG A 36 5.10 67.38 28.14
C ARG A 36 5.25 66.71 29.51
N LYS A 37 5.89 67.38 30.49
CA LYS A 37 6.01 66.85 31.86
C LYS A 37 4.65 66.69 32.54
N ASN A 38 3.75 67.65 32.37
CA ASN A 38 2.39 67.58 32.91
C ASN A 38 1.58 66.46 32.25
N LEU A 39 1.72 66.24 30.94
CA LEU A 39 1.14 65.11 30.23
C LEU A 39 1.64 63.77 30.78
N LYS A 40 2.94 63.65 31.08
CA LYS A 40 3.52 62.47 31.77
C LYS A 40 2.82 62.21 33.10
N ILE A 41 2.75 63.23 33.94
CA ILE A 41 2.19 63.14 35.29
C ILE A 41 0.73 62.73 35.23
N LEU A 42 -0.03 63.32 34.30
CA LEU A 42 -1.44 63.02 34.12
C LEU A 42 -1.65 61.60 33.59
N TYR A 43 -0.88 61.18 32.59
CA TYR A 43 -0.92 59.84 32.04
C TYR A 43 -0.60 58.79 33.11
N ASP A 44 0.54 58.93 33.79
CA ASP A 44 0.99 57.99 34.82
C ASP A 44 -0.05 57.88 35.95
N PHE A 45 -0.64 59.00 36.36
CA PHE A 45 -1.68 59.02 37.40
C PHE A 45 -2.99 58.34 36.96
N THR A 46 -3.46 58.63 35.75
CA THR A 46 -4.67 57.97 35.22
C THR A 46 -4.44 56.47 35.07
N ARG A 47 -3.24 56.06 34.62
CA ARG A 47 -2.85 54.67 34.46
C ARG A 47 -2.80 53.93 35.80
N GLU A 48 -2.13 54.47 36.81
CA GLU A 48 -2.09 53.91 38.17
C GLU A 48 -3.51 53.64 38.70
N LYS A 49 -4.43 54.59 38.50
CA LYS A 49 -5.83 54.45 38.92
C LYS A 49 -6.61 53.40 38.12
N THR A 50 -6.39 53.29 36.80
CA THR A 50 -7.02 52.22 36.01
C THR A 50 -6.55 50.84 36.45
N ILE A 51 -5.26 50.68 36.78
CA ILE A 51 -4.68 49.42 37.26
C ILE A 51 -5.26 49.05 38.63
N GLU A 52 -5.35 50.00 39.57
CA GLU A 52 -6.02 49.78 40.86
C GLU A 52 -7.47 49.32 40.68
N TYR A 53 -8.23 49.98 39.80
CA TYR A 53 -9.63 49.62 39.52
C TYR A 53 -9.76 48.21 38.91
N THR A 54 -8.87 47.82 38.01
CA THR A 54 -8.89 46.48 37.40
C THR A 54 -8.56 45.37 38.40
N ILE A 55 -7.61 45.62 39.33
CA ILE A 55 -7.29 44.68 40.41
C ILE A 55 -8.50 44.48 41.33
N THR A 56 -9.25 45.54 41.63
CA THR A 56 -10.42 45.44 42.50
C THR A 56 -11.62 44.72 41.87
N ASN A 57 -11.79 44.81 40.54
CA ASN A 57 -12.95 44.27 39.83
C ASN A 57 -12.67 43.02 39.00
N ASN A 58 -11.45 42.47 39.09
CA ASN A 58 -11.03 41.23 38.43
C ASN A 58 -11.31 41.23 36.91
N SER A 59 -11.10 42.38 36.26
CA SER A 59 -11.25 42.56 34.82
C SER A 59 -9.87 42.55 34.14
N ASN A 60 -9.70 41.70 33.11
CA ASN A 60 -8.44 41.55 32.37
C ASN A 60 -8.23 42.61 31.28
N ASN A 61 -9.12 43.61 31.20
CA ASN A 61 -9.23 44.55 30.08
C ASN A 61 -8.07 45.57 29.96
N CYS A 62 -6.96 45.39 30.71
CA CYS A 62 -5.95 46.45 30.92
C CYS A 62 -4.50 45.97 30.85
N ILE A 63 -4.25 44.73 30.38
CA ILE A 63 -2.92 44.11 30.41
C ILE A 63 -2.00 44.60 29.27
N TYR A 64 -2.55 45.26 28.24
CA TYR A 64 -1.85 45.48 26.98
C TYR A 64 -1.40 46.92 26.69
N THR A 65 -1.56 47.87 27.62
CA THR A 65 -1.15 49.28 27.41
C THR A 65 0.02 49.70 28.32
N LEU A 66 0.77 50.72 27.88
CA LEU A 66 2.02 51.16 28.50
C LEU A 66 1.84 51.52 30.00
N PRO A 67 2.73 51.06 30.92
CA PRO A 67 2.59 51.35 32.35
C PRO A 67 2.86 52.81 32.75
N LYS A 68 3.74 53.51 32.02
CA LYS A 68 4.13 54.90 32.24
C LYS A 68 4.53 55.56 30.92
N LEU A 69 4.22 56.84 30.75
CA LEU A 69 4.55 57.56 29.51
C LEU A 69 6.06 57.84 29.43
N VAL A 70 6.68 57.50 28.29
CA VAL A 70 8.11 57.76 28.05
C VAL A 70 8.24 59.02 27.18
N ILE A 71 8.98 60.00 27.71
CA ILE A 71 9.16 61.33 27.10
C ILE A 71 10.65 61.65 26.87
N GLU A 72 11.56 60.93 27.53
CA GLU A 72 13.01 61.14 27.40
C GLU A 72 13.50 60.54 26.08
N ASP A 73 14.21 61.33 25.27
CA ASP A 73 14.80 60.95 23.97
C ASP A 73 13.80 60.41 22.92
N VAL A 74 12.53 60.83 23.02
CA VAL A 74 11.45 60.40 22.11
C VAL A 74 10.79 61.61 21.46
N ASP A 75 10.57 61.51 20.14
CA ASP A 75 9.91 62.55 19.33
C ASP A 75 8.39 62.63 19.63
N GLU A 76 7.75 63.74 19.26
CA GLU A 76 6.31 63.98 19.54
C GLU A 76 5.40 62.91 18.94
N GLU A 77 5.71 62.45 17.73
CA GLU A 77 4.94 61.43 17.02
C GLU A 77 4.92 60.11 17.79
N ASN A 78 6.06 59.72 18.37
CA ASN A 78 6.16 58.53 19.18
C ASN A 78 5.46 58.68 20.55
N ILE A 79 5.40 59.89 21.10
CA ILE A 79 4.61 60.18 22.31
C ILE A 79 3.10 60.07 22.00
N TRP A 80 2.68 60.55 20.83
CA TRP A 80 1.30 60.42 20.35
C TRP A 80 0.88 58.96 20.15
N GLN A 81 1.71 58.14 19.52
CA GLN A 81 1.44 56.70 19.37
C GLN A 81 1.29 55.99 20.73
N GLN A 82 2.09 56.35 21.73
CA GLN A 82 1.96 55.81 23.09
C GLN A 82 0.63 56.20 23.75
N LEU A 83 0.10 57.39 23.47
CA LEU A 83 -1.20 57.84 23.93
C LEU A 83 -2.35 57.16 23.17
N GLU A 84 -2.19 56.93 21.87
CA GLU A 84 -3.18 56.25 21.03
C GLU A 84 -3.39 54.80 21.44
N LEU A 85 -2.31 54.10 21.82
CA LEU A 85 -2.37 52.75 22.40
C LEU A 85 -3.23 52.67 23.68
N GLN A 86 -3.49 53.78 24.38
CA GLN A 86 -4.42 53.81 25.51
C GLN A 86 -5.89 53.81 25.06
N ASN A 87 -6.17 54.40 23.90
CA ASN A 87 -7.53 54.54 23.37
C ASN A 87 -7.98 53.30 22.60
N GLU A 88 -7.05 52.50 22.08
CA GLU A 88 -7.33 51.22 21.42
C GLU A 88 -7.44 50.09 22.46
N SER A 89 -8.66 49.67 22.79
CA SER A 89 -8.91 48.56 23.71
C SER A 89 -8.56 47.22 23.05
N GLY A 90 -7.72 46.39 23.70
CA GLY A 90 -7.33 45.08 23.17
C GLY A 90 -8.43 44.01 23.12
N GLU A 91 -9.55 44.20 23.81
CA GLU A 91 -10.72 43.30 23.78
C GLU A 91 -11.93 44.03 23.18
N THR A 92 -12.06 44.00 21.85
CA THR A 92 -13.23 44.56 21.14
C THR A 92 -14.29 43.50 20.87
N LYS A 93 -15.53 43.71 21.32
CA LYS A 93 -16.67 42.86 20.94
C LYS A 93 -17.27 43.32 19.61
N GLY A 94 -18.10 42.47 19.00
CA GLY A 94 -18.78 42.79 17.74
C GLY A 94 -19.66 44.05 17.81
N ASP A 95 -20.22 44.37 18.98
CA ASP A 95 -21.11 45.53 19.19
C ASP A 95 -20.33 46.84 19.40
N ASP A 96 -19.09 46.77 19.88
CA ASP A 96 -18.27 47.95 20.22
C ASP A 96 -17.59 48.57 18.99
N ARG A 97 -17.48 47.80 17.89
CA ARG A 97 -16.85 48.23 16.64
C ARG A 97 -17.88 48.63 15.58
N PRO A 98 -17.57 49.58 14.68
CA PRO A 98 -18.39 49.88 13.52
C PRO A 98 -18.63 48.64 12.64
N THR A 99 -19.75 48.62 11.92
CA THR A 99 -20.03 47.57 10.94
C THR A 99 -18.92 47.51 9.89
N ASP A 100 -18.48 46.30 9.55
CA ASP A 100 -17.48 46.01 8.51
C ASP A 100 -16.04 46.51 8.76
N ALA A 101 -15.70 47.03 9.94
CA ALA A 101 -14.35 47.48 10.27
C ALA A 101 -13.25 46.40 10.06
N LEU A 102 -13.58 45.11 10.26
CA LEU A 102 -12.64 44.00 10.08
C LEU A 102 -12.16 43.82 8.63
N LEU A 103 -12.89 44.35 7.63
CA LEU A 103 -12.49 44.26 6.23
C LEU A 103 -11.41 45.28 5.86
N GLU A 104 -11.32 46.37 6.61
CA GLU A 104 -10.36 47.46 6.39
C GLU A 104 -9.01 47.14 7.03
N ASP A 105 -9.02 46.47 8.18
CA ASP A 105 -7.84 46.14 8.97
C ASP A 105 -7.14 44.86 8.48
N TYR A 106 -5.80 44.88 8.47
CA TYR A 106 -4.96 43.72 8.18
C TYR A 106 -4.55 43.04 9.49
N LEU A 107 -5.28 41.99 9.87
CA LEU A 107 -4.99 41.20 11.08
C LEU A 107 -4.34 39.87 10.72
N ASP A 108 -3.22 39.57 11.38
CA ASP A 108 -2.59 38.26 11.32
C ASP A 108 -3.18 37.34 12.39
N TYR A 109 -3.70 36.19 11.97
CA TYR A 109 -4.27 35.19 12.88
C TYR A 109 -3.89 33.78 12.45
N ASP A 110 -3.78 32.88 13.42
CA ASP A 110 -3.47 31.48 13.18
C ASP A 110 -4.70 30.69 12.71
N VAL A 111 -4.54 29.92 11.64
CA VAL A 111 -5.58 29.02 11.13
C VAL A 111 -5.34 27.60 11.64
N GLY A 112 -6.32 27.02 12.33
CA GLY A 112 -6.19 25.70 12.97
C GLY A 112 -6.10 24.49 12.03
N SER A 113 -6.27 24.67 10.71
CA SER A 113 -6.18 23.58 9.74
C SER A 113 -5.68 24.05 8.39
N ARG A 114 -5.04 23.14 7.64
CA ARG A 114 -4.61 23.44 6.27
C ARG A 114 -5.85 23.46 5.36
N PRO A 115 -6.03 24.50 4.54
CA PRO A 115 -7.12 24.51 3.56
C PRO A 115 -6.92 23.39 2.54
N ALA A 116 -8.03 22.94 1.96
CA ALA A 116 -7.99 21.96 0.89
C ALA A 116 -7.17 22.52 -0.30
N PRO A 117 -6.22 21.76 -0.86
CA PRO A 117 -5.42 22.24 -1.97
C PRO A 117 -6.29 22.47 -3.20
N VAL A 118 -6.12 23.62 -3.85
CA VAL A 118 -6.83 23.94 -5.08
C VAL A 118 -6.19 23.21 -6.26
N MET A 119 -7.01 22.50 -7.04
CA MET A 119 -6.54 21.78 -8.23
C MET A 119 -6.23 22.78 -9.35
N THR A 120 -4.94 23.06 -9.55
CA THR A 120 -4.45 23.93 -10.62
C THR A 120 -3.99 23.12 -11.82
N GLU A 121 -3.90 23.76 -12.99
CA GLU A 121 -3.40 23.13 -14.21
C GLU A 121 -1.98 22.58 -14.04
N THR A 122 -1.11 23.33 -13.35
CA THR A 122 0.28 22.91 -13.08
C THR A 122 0.34 21.62 -12.24
N THR A 123 -0.58 21.46 -11.28
CA THR A 123 -0.67 20.23 -10.48
C THR A 123 -1.20 19.06 -11.30
N ASN A 124 -2.14 19.29 -12.21
CA ASN A 124 -2.65 18.25 -13.11
C ASN A 124 -1.56 17.74 -14.07
N VAL A 125 -0.77 18.63 -14.67
CA VAL A 125 0.34 18.23 -15.55
C VAL A 125 1.35 17.34 -14.82
N LYS A 126 1.71 17.70 -13.57
CA LYS A 126 2.59 16.86 -12.73
C LYS A 126 1.98 15.47 -12.45
N LEU A 127 0.69 15.40 -12.16
CA LEU A 127 -0.01 14.13 -11.96
C LEU A 127 -0.02 13.27 -13.24
N GLU A 128 -0.27 13.88 -14.39
CA GLU A 128 -0.23 13.19 -15.68
C GLU A 128 1.16 12.63 -15.99
N ASP A 129 2.22 13.38 -15.70
CA ASP A 129 3.58 12.92 -15.93
C ASP A 129 3.92 11.70 -15.07
N ILE A 130 3.47 11.68 -13.80
CA ILE A 130 3.60 10.51 -12.93
C ILE A 130 2.81 9.32 -13.50
N ILE A 131 1.60 9.54 -13.99
CA ILE A 131 0.77 8.48 -14.58
C ILE A 131 1.43 7.93 -15.86
N LYS A 132 1.91 8.82 -16.75
CA LYS A 132 2.61 8.44 -17.99
C LYS A 132 3.87 7.62 -17.69
N GLN A 133 4.65 8.01 -16.68
CA GLN A 133 5.82 7.27 -16.22
C GLN A 133 5.44 5.87 -15.69
N ARG A 134 4.42 5.75 -14.84
CA ARG A 134 3.97 4.44 -14.32
C ARG A 134 3.45 3.50 -15.40
N ILE A 135 2.74 4.03 -16.40
CA ILE A 135 2.29 3.26 -17.56
C ILE A 135 3.50 2.75 -18.35
N LYS A 136 4.49 3.61 -18.59
CA LYS A 136 5.72 3.25 -19.29
C LYS A 136 6.49 2.15 -18.55
N ASP A 137 6.55 2.25 -17.22
CA ASP A 137 7.25 1.29 -16.35
C ASP A 137 6.43 0.03 -16.06
N ASN A 138 5.14 0.00 -16.45
CA ASN A 138 4.18 -1.05 -16.11
C ASN A 138 4.11 -1.35 -14.59
N ALA A 139 4.25 -0.30 -13.77
CA ALA A 139 4.24 -0.38 -12.31
C ALA A 139 2.80 -0.17 -11.79
N TRP A 140 2.08 -1.28 -11.67
CA TRP A 140 0.68 -1.32 -11.25
C TRP A 140 0.53 -1.87 -9.83
N ASP A 141 -0.21 -1.16 -8.99
CA ASP A 141 -0.50 -1.54 -7.61
C ASP A 141 -1.81 -2.36 -7.47
N ASP A 142 -2.35 -2.86 -8.58
CA ASP A 142 -3.58 -3.67 -8.59
C ASP A 142 -3.41 -4.98 -7.81
N VAL A 143 -4.45 -5.35 -7.05
CA VAL A 143 -4.48 -6.62 -6.31
C VAL A 143 -4.54 -7.80 -7.29
N GLN A 144 -3.48 -8.61 -7.28
CA GLN A 144 -3.43 -9.82 -8.11
C GLN A 144 -4.36 -10.90 -7.54
N ARG A 145 -5.12 -11.56 -8.41
CA ARG A 145 -5.94 -12.71 -8.02
C ARG A 145 -5.05 -13.81 -7.45
N LYS A 146 -5.26 -14.18 -6.18
CA LYS A 146 -4.61 -15.33 -5.56
C LYS A 146 -5.16 -16.60 -6.21
N LEU A 147 -4.41 -17.17 -7.13
CA LEU A 147 -4.70 -18.50 -7.66
C LEU A 147 -4.21 -19.52 -6.64
N LYS A 148 -5.07 -20.47 -6.27
CA LYS A 148 -4.62 -21.65 -5.53
C LYS A 148 -3.58 -22.36 -6.40
N PRO A 149 -2.41 -22.76 -5.85
CA PRO A 149 -1.46 -23.56 -6.61
C PRO A 149 -2.21 -24.79 -7.11
N ILE A 150 -2.16 -25.04 -8.42
CA ILE A 150 -2.72 -26.25 -8.99
C ILE A 150 -1.71 -27.34 -8.60
N GLU A 151 -2.02 -28.08 -7.54
CA GLU A 151 -1.39 -29.36 -7.26
C GLU A 151 -1.84 -30.31 -8.36
N THR A 152 -1.17 -30.25 -9.51
CA THR A 152 -1.46 -31.19 -10.58
C THR A 152 -0.98 -32.56 -10.11
N PRO A 153 -1.85 -33.58 -10.00
CA PRO A 153 -1.43 -34.93 -9.63
C PRO A 153 -0.63 -35.63 -10.74
N THR A 154 -0.33 -34.91 -11.84
CA THR A 154 0.30 -35.41 -13.06
C THR A 154 1.82 -35.48 -12.99
N GLU A 155 2.45 -35.23 -11.84
CA GLU A 155 3.86 -35.58 -11.66
C GLU A 155 3.99 -37.10 -11.48
N TYR A 156 3.72 -37.85 -12.56
CA TYR A 156 3.73 -39.31 -12.59
C TYR A 156 5.10 -39.90 -12.21
N LYS A 157 6.15 -39.08 -12.27
CA LYS A 157 7.47 -39.38 -11.69
C LYS A 157 7.97 -38.13 -10.99
N LYS A 158 8.04 -38.15 -9.66
CA LYS A 158 8.78 -37.14 -8.90
C LYS A 158 10.19 -37.06 -9.47
N LYS A 159 10.74 -35.85 -9.61
CA LYS A 159 12.13 -35.68 -10.05
C LYS A 159 13.01 -36.53 -9.13
N LEU A 160 13.81 -37.41 -9.72
CA LEU A 160 14.83 -38.16 -8.99
C LEU A 160 15.73 -37.13 -8.29
N VAL A 161 15.57 -36.97 -6.99
CA VAL A 161 16.49 -36.19 -6.17
C VAL A 161 17.68 -37.12 -5.95
N MET A 162 18.79 -36.82 -6.62
CA MET A 162 20.02 -37.57 -6.42
C MET A 162 20.55 -37.27 -5.03
N ASP A 163 20.67 -38.29 -4.19
CA ASP A 163 21.25 -38.16 -2.86
C ASP A 163 22.71 -37.73 -2.98
N GLN A 164 23.07 -36.66 -2.27
CA GLN A 164 24.45 -36.14 -2.24
C GLN A 164 25.30 -36.79 -1.13
N GLU A 165 24.73 -37.75 -0.40
CA GLU A 165 25.46 -38.53 0.59
C GLU A 165 26.40 -39.53 -0.10
N LYS A 166 27.52 -39.84 0.54
CA LYS A 166 28.46 -40.82 0.02
C LYS A 166 27.81 -42.21 0.03
N SER A 167 27.92 -42.94 -1.08
CA SER A 167 27.40 -44.30 -1.18
C SER A 167 27.92 -45.18 -0.04
N LYS A 168 27.02 -45.92 0.60
CA LYS A 168 27.34 -46.94 1.61
C LYS A 168 27.88 -48.23 0.99
N LYS A 169 27.61 -48.46 -0.30
CA LYS A 169 28.05 -49.64 -1.05
C LYS A 169 29.34 -49.37 -1.84
N SER A 170 30.19 -50.38 -1.93
CA SER A 170 31.42 -50.35 -2.72
C SER A 170 31.13 -50.52 -4.23
N LEU A 171 32.05 -50.07 -5.10
CA LEU A 171 31.88 -50.20 -6.56
C LEU A 171 31.68 -51.66 -6.98
N ALA A 172 32.41 -52.60 -6.37
CA ALA A 172 32.30 -54.03 -6.68
C ALA A 172 30.91 -54.60 -6.35
N GLU A 173 30.32 -54.17 -5.23
CA GLU A 173 28.99 -54.58 -4.75
C GLU A 173 27.88 -54.02 -5.65
N ILE A 174 28.03 -52.77 -6.12
CA ILE A 174 27.12 -52.17 -7.11
C ILE A 174 27.14 -52.98 -8.42
N TYR A 175 28.31 -53.42 -8.87
CA TYR A 175 28.43 -54.26 -10.06
C TYR A 175 27.80 -55.64 -9.86
N GLU A 176 28.03 -56.27 -8.71
CA GLU A 176 27.41 -57.57 -8.36
C GLU A 176 25.88 -57.48 -8.37
N ASP A 177 25.31 -56.49 -7.68
CA ASP A 177 23.86 -56.24 -7.61
C ASP A 177 23.27 -56.00 -9.01
N SER A 178 23.94 -55.20 -9.84
CA SER A 178 23.49 -54.92 -11.22
C SER A 178 23.49 -56.18 -12.10
N TYR A 179 24.48 -57.06 -11.94
CA TYR A 179 24.61 -58.30 -12.70
C TYR A 179 23.57 -59.33 -12.27
N LEU A 180 23.28 -59.43 -10.98
CA LEU A 180 22.22 -60.28 -10.44
C LEU A 180 20.83 -59.81 -10.91
N LYS A 181 20.55 -58.49 -10.88
CA LYS A 181 19.30 -57.92 -11.43
C LYS A 181 19.15 -58.19 -12.92
N GLN A 182 20.21 -58.03 -13.69
CA GLN A 182 20.19 -58.33 -15.13
C GLN A 182 19.92 -59.81 -15.41
N LYS A 183 20.51 -60.72 -14.61
CA LYS A 183 20.21 -62.17 -14.69
C LYS A 183 18.77 -62.50 -14.31
N GLN A 184 18.22 -61.87 -13.28
CA GLN A 184 16.84 -62.07 -12.84
C GLN A 184 15.82 -61.51 -13.85
N SER A 185 16.11 -60.39 -14.50
CA SER A 185 15.26 -59.80 -15.55
C SER A 185 15.11 -60.65 -16.81
N ASN A 186 16.03 -61.60 -17.04
CA ASN A 186 16.01 -62.51 -18.19
C ASN A 186 15.33 -63.85 -17.92
N ALA A 187 14.78 -64.09 -16.72
CA ALA A 187 13.99 -65.28 -16.42
C ALA A 187 12.52 -65.08 -16.90
N PRO A 188 11.86 -66.09 -17.51
CA PRO A 188 10.57 -65.89 -18.16
C PRO A 188 9.36 -65.82 -17.21
N ASN A 189 9.58 -66.04 -15.91
CA ASN A 189 8.54 -65.99 -14.88
C ASN A 189 9.01 -65.07 -13.76
N ASN A 190 8.72 -63.77 -13.84
CA ASN A 190 8.61 -62.93 -12.66
C ASN A 190 7.77 -61.68 -12.93
N SER A 191 6.67 -61.62 -12.19
CA SER A 191 5.84 -60.44 -11.95
C SER A 191 6.68 -59.30 -11.37
N GLU A 192 6.52 -58.11 -11.95
CA GLU A 192 6.79 -56.77 -11.40
C GLU A 192 7.64 -56.74 -10.12
N HIS A 193 8.95 -56.94 -10.24
CA HIS A 193 9.87 -56.57 -9.17
C HIS A 193 10.07 -55.06 -9.22
N GLN A 194 9.43 -54.36 -8.29
CA GLN A 194 9.71 -52.96 -7.97
C GLN A 194 11.18 -52.87 -7.53
N ASP A 195 11.94 -52.01 -8.20
CA ASP A 195 13.35 -51.77 -7.89
C ASP A 195 13.54 -51.39 -6.41
N ASP A 196 14.45 -52.06 -5.70
CA ASP A 196 14.73 -51.83 -4.27
C ASP A 196 15.14 -50.39 -3.89
N GLU A 197 15.45 -49.53 -4.88
CA GLU A 197 15.69 -48.10 -4.69
C GLU A 197 14.41 -47.32 -4.34
N TYR A 198 13.23 -47.87 -4.67
CA TYR A 198 11.94 -47.35 -4.22
C TYR A 198 11.62 -47.65 -2.75
N VAL A 199 12.32 -48.60 -2.11
CA VAL A 199 11.98 -49.06 -0.75
C VAL A 199 12.45 -48.05 0.32
N GLN A 200 13.57 -47.36 0.10
CA GLN A 200 14.08 -46.37 1.05
C GLN A 200 13.29 -45.06 1.04
N PHE A 201 12.85 -44.59 -0.13
CA PHE A 201 11.80 -43.55 -0.23
C PHE A 201 10.42 -44.08 0.21
N GLY A 202 10.21 -45.38 0.09
CA GLY A 202 9.04 -46.11 0.56
C GLY A 202 8.85 -45.97 2.06
N ASP A 203 9.88 -46.08 2.89
CA ASP A 203 9.73 -46.00 4.36
C ASP A 203 9.16 -44.65 4.84
N GLU A 204 9.58 -43.53 4.25
CA GLU A 204 9.01 -42.21 4.57
C GLU A 204 7.60 -42.05 4.01
N LEU A 205 7.34 -42.53 2.79
CA LEU A 205 6.01 -42.52 2.19
C LEU A 205 5.02 -43.39 2.99
N VAL A 206 5.46 -44.57 3.43
CA VAL A 206 4.71 -45.48 4.29
C VAL A 206 4.43 -44.83 5.64
N LYS A 207 5.39 -44.12 6.25
CA LYS A 207 5.13 -43.33 7.46
C LYS A 207 4.09 -42.24 7.22
N LEU A 208 4.16 -41.52 6.11
CA LEU A 208 3.16 -40.51 5.75
C LEU A 208 1.79 -41.12 5.49
N ASP A 209 1.72 -42.31 4.90
CA ASP A 209 0.48 -43.02 4.63
C ASP A 209 -0.15 -43.53 5.93
N VAL A 210 0.64 -44.07 6.86
CA VAL A 210 0.19 -44.43 8.23
C VAL A 210 -0.40 -43.21 8.94
N ILE A 211 0.31 -42.08 8.93
CA ILE A 211 -0.18 -40.82 9.52
C ILE A 211 -1.50 -40.38 8.88
N ARG A 212 -1.64 -40.50 7.55
CA ARG A 212 -2.90 -40.17 6.86
C ARG A 212 -4.05 -41.07 7.31
N GLU A 213 -3.82 -42.36 7.47
CA GLU A 213 -4.84 -43.28 7.97
C GLU A 213 -5.24 -42.97 9.41
N ASP A 214 -4.27 -42.67 10.28
CA ASP A 214 -4.54 -42.24 11.66
C ASP A 214 -5.36 -40.95 11.71
N PHE A 215 -5.02 -39.96 10.86
CA PHE A 215 -5.81 -38.73 10.71
C PHE A 215 -7.23 -39.01 10.24
N LYS A 216 -7.43 -39.93 9.27
CA LYS A 216 -8.78 -40.31 8.82
C LYS A 216 -9.58 -40.92 9.96
N CYS A 217 -8.96 -41.78 10.76
CA CYS A 217 -9.60 -42.39 11.92
C CYS A 217 -10.00 -41.35 12.97
N LEU A 218 -9.07 -40.46 13.32
CA LEU A 218 -9.30 -39.37 14.26
C LEU A 218 -10.41 -38.42 13.79
N PHE A 219 -10.37 -37.97 12.52
CA PHE A 219 -11.41 -37.10 11.98
C PHE A 219 -12.77 -37.78 11.96
N ARG A 220 -12.86 -39.09 11.67
CA ARG A 220 -14.13 -39.83 11.77
C ARG A 220 -14.69 -39.81 13.19
N GLN A 221 -13.83 -39.92 14.20
CA GLN A 221 -14.24 -39.82 15.61
C GLN A 221 -14.69 -38.41 15.99
N LEU A 222 -13.94 -37.38 15.59
CA LEU A 222 -14.29 -35.98 15.85
C LEU A 222 -15.58 -35.54 15.13
N ASP A 223 -15.77 -35.98 13.89
CA ASP A 223 -16.98 -35.74 13.11
C ASP A 223 -18.19 -36.37 13.82
N ALA A 224 -18.07 -37.62 14.29
CA ALA A 224 -19.13 -38.27 15.07
C ALA A 224 -19.43 -37.56 16.40
N LEU A 225 -18.39 -37.12 17.12
CA LEU A 225 -18.55 -36.37 18.38
C LEU A 225 -19.22 -35.00 18.19
N SER A 226 -18.98 -34.35 17.04
CA SER A 226 -19.59 -33.07 16.68
C SER A 226 -20.99 -33.20 16.05
N ASN A 227 -21.60 -34.39 16.11
CA ASN A 227 -22.88 -34.70 15.43
C ASN A 227 -22.82 -34.39 13.92
N ASN A 228 -21.63 -34.56 13.32
CA ASN A 228 -21.31 -34.23 11.93
C ASN A 228 -21.52 -32.75 11.54
N HIS A 229 -21.50 -31.82 12.50
CA HIS A 229 -21.47 -30.38 12.23
C HIS A 229 -20.04 -29.88 11.96
N CYS A 230 -19.41 -30.42 10.92
CA CYS A 230 -18.03 -30.09 10.55
C CYS A 230 -17.95 -29.26 9.26
N THR A 231 -16.81 -28.60 9.06
CA THR A 231 -16.52 -27.95 7.78
C THR A 231 -16.04 -29.02 6.80
N PRO A 232 -16.61 -29.11 5.58
CA PRO A 232 -16.23 -30.14 4.63
C PRO A 232 -14.75 -30.02 4.25
N LYS A 233 -14.12 -31.17 4.00
CA LYS A 233 -12.71 -31.24 3.60
C LYS A 233 -12.47 -30.42 2.32
N GLN A 234 -11.30 -29.80 2.22
CA GLN A 234 -10.93 -29.04 1.02
C GLN A 234 -10.88 -29.99 -0.20
N ALA A 235 -11.48 -29.58 -1.32
CA ALA A 235 -11.49 -30.36 -2.54
C ALA A 235 -10.07 -30.56 -3.06
N GLN A 236 -9.58 -31.80 -2.98
CA GLN A 236 -8.32 -32.24 -3.55
C GLN A 236 -8.57 -32.78 -4.97
N PRO A 237 -7.68 -32.52 -5.93
CA PRO A 237 -7.82 -33.06 -7.28
C PRO A 237 -7.48 -34.57 -7.27
N ASP A 238 -8.51 -35.41 -7.33
CA ASP A 238 -8.35 -36.87 -7.39
C ASP A 238 -8.34 -37.36 -8.85
N LEU A 239 -7.31 -38.11 -9.25
CA LEU A 239 -7.25 -38.77 -10.55
C LEU A 239 -7.99 -40.11 -10.49
N LYS A 240 -9.18 -40.18 -11.10
CA LYS A 240 -9.92 -41.44 -11.28
C LYS A 240 -9.66 -41.98 -12.69
N ILE A 241 -8.95 -43.10 -12.78
CA ILE A 241 -8.75 -43.82 -14.05
C ILE A 241 -9.95 -44.74 -14.25
N ILE A 242 -10.78 -44.45 -15.26
CA ILE A 242 -11.96 -45.26 -15.62
C ILE A 242 -11.60 -46.12 -16.83
N SER A 243 -11.84 -47.42 -16.74
CA SER A 243 -11.69 -48.35 -17.86
C SER A 243 -12.98 -48.44 -18.70
N ASN A 244 -12.85 -48.71 -20.00
CA ASN A 244 -14.00 -48.88 -20.88
C ASN A 244 -14.64 -50.26 -20.68
N VAL A 245 -15.54 -50.35 -19.71
CA VAL A 245 -16.29 -51.56 -19.33
C VAL A 245 -17.79 -51.26 -19.52
N PRO A 246 -18.66 -52.22 -19.89
CA PRO A 246 -20.10 -52.00 -19.90
C PRO A 246 -20.61 -51.63 -18.50
N ALA A 247 -21.59 -50.72 -18.43
CA ALA A 247 -22.13 -50.17 -17.19
C ALA A 247 -22.71 -51.27 -16.28
N ILE A 248 -23.28 -52.31 -16.88
CA ILE A 248 -23.80 -53.50 -16.18
C ILE A 248 -22.82 -54.12 -15.19
N ASN A 249 -21.51 -54.09 -15.47
CA ASN A 249 -20.50 -54.66 -14.58
C ASN A 249 -20.26 -53.82 -13.32
N MET A 250 -20.66 -52.55 -13.33
CA MET A 250 -20.57 -51.64 -12.18
C MET A 250 -21.89 -51.52 -11.41
N GLU A 251 -22.98 -52.02 -11.98
CA GLU A 251 -24.27 -52.09 -11.29
C GLU A 251 -24.23 -53.14 -10.16
N GLU A 252 -25.15 -52.99 -9.21
CA GLU A 252 -25.37 -53.99 -8.17
C GLU A 252 -25.91 -55.29 -8.79
N VAL A 253 -25.66 -56.42 -8.12
CA VAL A 253 -26.14 -57.73 -8.59
C VAL A 253 -27.65 -57.81 -8.40
N ALA A 254 -28.39 -57.42 -9.44
CA ALA A 254 -29.84 -57.49 -9.52
C ALA A 254 -30.25 -58.37 -10.72
N PRO A 255 -31.42 -59.04 -10.66
CA PRO A 255 -31.89 -59.89 -11.75
C PRO A 255 -32.25 -59.13 -13.04
N VAL A 256 -32.39 -57.80 -12.96
CA VAL A 256 -32.69 -56.94 -14.11
C VAL A 256 -31.65 -55.82 -14.15
N ALA A 257 -30.95 -55.71 -15.28
CA ALA A 257 -30.02 -54.62 -15.54
C ALA A 257 -30.80 -53.34 -15.92
N THR A 258 -30.29 -52.19 -15.49
CA THR A 258 -30.95 -50.90 -15.77
C THR A 258 -30.31 -50.14 -16.92
N ALA A 259 -29.01 -50.29 -17.15
CA ALA A 259 -28.29 -49.55 -18.17
C ALA A 259 -27.56 -50.47 -19.18
N ASP A 260 -27.78 -50.19 -20.48
CA ASP A 260 -27.16 -50.92 -21.60
C ASP A 260 -25.88 -50.24 -22.16
N GLY A 261 -25.44 -49.13 -21.57
CA GLY A 261 -24.34 -48.31 -22.07
C GLY A 261 -22.94 -48.77 -21.64
N THR A 262 -21.90 -48.19 -22.26
CA THR A 262 -20.51 -48.28 -21.79
C THR A 262 -20.15 -47.10 -20.90
N LEU A 263 -19.20 -47.26 -19.97
CA LEU A 263 -18.79 -46.20 -19.05
C LEU A 263 -18.12 -45.01 -19.76
N LEU A 264 -17.41 -45.28 -20.86
CA LEU A 264 -16.65 -44.26 -21.59
C LEU A 264 -17.51 -43.64 -22.69
N ALA A 265 -17.52 -42.31 -22.77
CA ALA A 265 -18.25 -41.61 -23.83
C ALA A 265 -17.55 -41.80 -25.19
N PRO A 266 -18.29 -41.74 -26.32
CA PRO A 266 -17.67 -41.82 -27.64
C PRO A 266 -16.58 -40.76 -27.88
N GLU A 267 -16.69 -39.57 -27.29
CA GLU A 267 -15.68 -38.50 -27.39
C GLU A 267 -14.39 -38.78 -26.59
N GLU A 268 -14.49 -39.61 -25.55
CA GLU A 268 -13.35 -40.04 -24.73
C GLU A 268 -12.65 -41.25 -25.36
N VAL A 269 -13.41 -42.13 -26.03
CA VAL A 269 -12.86 -43.20 -26.89
C VAL A 269 -12.16 -42.59 -28.11
N GLN A 270 -12.81 -41.64 -28.78
CA GLN A 270 -12.30 -40.98 -29.97
C GLN A 270 -12.60 -39.48 -29.93
N ALA A 271 -11.53 -38.69 -29.81
CA ALA A 271 -11.64 -37.23 -29.81
C ALA A 271 -12.30 -36.72 -31.09
N LYS A 272 -13.29 -35.83 -30.92
CA LYS A 272 -13.99 -35.20 -32.03
C LYS A 272 -13.03 -34.37 -32.90
N SER A 273 -12.90 -34.74 -34.17
CA SER A 273 -12.24 -33.88 -35.16
C SER A 273 -13.05 -32.59 -35.34
N ARG A 274 -12.39 -31.44 -35.30
CA ARG A 274 -13.03 -30.16 -35.59
C ARG A 274 -13.08 -29.96 -37.10
N GLY A 275 -14.21 -30.35 -37.70
CA GLY A 275 -14.46 -30.27 -39.13
C GLY A 275 -13.88 -31.47 -39.90
N ASP A 276 -14.13 -31.48 -41.20
CA ASP A 276 -13.68 -32.55 -42.08
C ASP A 276 -12.15 -32.54 -42.21
N PRO A 277 -11.50 -33.71 -42.13
CA PRO A 277 -10.06 -33.81 -42.32
C PRO A 277 -9.72 -33.40 -43.77
N LYS A 278 -9.06 -32.25 -43.95
CA LYS A 278 -8.60 -31.75 -45.25
C LYS A 278 -7.08 -31.92 -45.39
N GLY A 279 -6.65 -32.44 -46.54
CA GLY A 279 -5.23 -32.53 -46.89
C GLY A 279 -4.63 -31.16 -47.24
N LYS A 280 -3.31 -30.99 -47.09
CA LYS A 280 -2.62 -29.70 -47.40
C LYS A 280 -2.81 -29.21 -48.84
N SER A 281 -3.02 -30.13 -49.78
CA SER A 281 -3.33 -29.86 -51.19
C SER A 281 -4.74 -29.33 -51.41
N GLU A 282 -5.68 -29.67 -50.54
CA GLU A 282 -7.11 -29.31 -50.63
C GLU A 282 -7.42 -28.01 -49.86
N LEU A 283 -6.45 -27.50 -49.10
CA LEU A 283 -6.58 -26.27 -48.34
C LEU A 283 -6.57 -25.04 -49.26
N THR A 284 -7.70 -24.34 -49.30
CA THR A 284 -7.83 -23.03 -49.96
C THR A 284 -6.90 -21.99 -49.33
N THR A 285 -6.56 -20.95 -50.08
CA THR A 285 -5.70 -19.85 -49.58
C THR A 285 -6.31 -19.13 -48.37
N THR A 286 -7.64 -19.07 -48.27
CA THR A 286 -8.37 -18.51 -47.13
C THR A 286 -8.22 -19.39 -45.88
N ASP A 287 -8.36 -20.71 -46.01
CA ASP A 287 -8.18 -21.67 -44.93
C ASP A 287 -6.73 -21.69 -44.41
N GLN A 288 -5.74 -21.63 -45.31
CA GLN A 288 -4.32 -21.52 -44.93
C GLN A 288 -4.05 -20.25 -44.11
N ASN A 289 -4.61 -19.12 -44.54
CA ASN A 289 -4.49 -17.85 -43.82
C ASN A 289 -5.17 -17.89 -42.45
N ARG A 290 -6.35 -18.51 -42.34
CA ARG A 290 -7.05 -18.72 -41.07
C ARG A 290 -6.23 -19.58 -40.11
N ASN A 291 -5.70 -20.71 -40.57
CA ASN A 291 -4.85 -21.59 -39.79
C ASN A 291 -3.57 -20.90 -39.32
N ARG A 292 -2.95 -20.10 -40.18
CA ARG A 292 -1.79 -19.27 -39.82
C ARG A 292 -2.13 -18.25 -38.73
N LYS A 293 -3.28 -17.56 -38.82
CA LYS A 293 -3.74 -16.62 -37.79
C LYS A 293 -4.01 -17.32 -36.46
N LEU A 294 -4.65 -18.49 -36.47
CA LEU A 294 -4.90 -19.31 -35.28
C LEU A 294 -3.59 -19.78 -34.63
N LYS A 295 -2.63 -20.26 -35.43
CA LYS A 295 -1.30 -20.66 -34.95
C LYS A 295 -0.56 -19.47 -34.31
N LYS A 296 -0.55 -18.30 -34.96
CA LYS A 296 0.04 -17.07 -34.40
C LYS A 296 -0.64 -16.65 -33.10
N LYS A 297 -1.97 -16.73 -33.01
CA LYS A 297 -2.73 -16.42 -31.78
C LYS A 297 -2.34 -17.36 -30.64
N SER A 298 -2.30 -18.67 -30.90
CA SER A 298 -1.87 -19.66 -29.90
C SER A 298 -0.44 -19.43 -29.43
N GLN A 299 0.50 -19.17 -30.35
CA GLN A 299 1.89 -18.85 -30.01
C GLN A 299 2.01 -17.57 -29.17
N LYS A 300 1.26 -16.51 -29.51
CA LYS A 300 1.21 -15.27 -28.72
C LYS A 300 0.73 -15.53 -27.30
N LEU A 301 -0.36 -16.31 -27.13
CA LEU A 301 -0.89 -16.66 -25.81
C LEU A 301 0.12 -17.48 -24.99
N LYS A 302 0.78 -18.46 -25.60
CA LYS A 302 1.84 -19.24 -24.94
C LYS A 302 3.03 -18.38 -24.52
N ARG A 303 3.44 -17.43 -25.37
CA ARG A 303 4.53 -16.50 -25.06
C ARG A 303 4.17 -15.60 -23.88
N ILE A 304 2.97 -15.00 -23.89
CA ILE A 304 2.46 -14.19 -22.76
C ILE A 304 2.43 -15.00 -21.47
N ALA A 305 1.96 -16.25 -21.52
CA ALA A 305 1.92 -17.12 -20.35
C ALA A 305 3.33 -17.47 -19.82
N MET A 306 4.31 -17.71 -20.72
CA MET A 306 5.71 -17.92 -20.31
C MET A 306 6.34 -16.65 -19.74
N GLU A 307 6.16 -15.49 -20.38
CA GLU A 307 6.65 -14.20 -19.88
C GLU A 307 6.06 -13.87 -18.50
N ALA A 308 4.78 -14.16 -18.27
CA ALA A 308 4.14 -13.98 -16.97
C ALA A 308 4.75 -14.90 -15.90
N LYS A 309 4.97 -16.18 -16.23
CA LYS A 309 5.65 -17.15 -15.33
C LYS A 309 7.08 -16.73 -15.02
N GLU A 310 7.84 -16.25 -15.99
CA GLU A 310 9.19 -15.75 -15.75
C GLU A 310 9.19 -14.52 -14.84
N LYS A 311 8.28 -13.57 -15.06
CA LYS A 311 8.13 -12.38 -14.21
C LYS A 311 7.80 -12.74 -12.76
N THR A 312 6.92 -13.72 -12.52
CA THR A 312 6.62 -14.17 -11.15
C THR A 312 7.82 -14.85 -10.50
N ILE A 313 8.57 -15.68 -11.23
CA ILE A 313 9.80 -16.31 -10.73
C ILE A 313 10.84 -15.25 -10.34
N ILE A 314 11.06 -14.24 -11.19
CA ILE A 314 12.03 -13.15 -10.91
C ILE A 314 11.61 -12.33 -9.69
N LYS A 315 10.31 -12.03 -9.54
CA LYS A 315 9.79 -11.28 -8.38
C LYS A 315 9.96 -12.06 -7.07
N ASN A 316 9.74 -13.37 -7.09
CA ASN A 316 9.83 -14.21 -5.90
C ASN A 316 11.27 -14.55 -5.52
N ASN A 317 12.18 -14.73 -6.49
CA ASN A 317 13.55 -15.18 -6.27
C ASN A 317 14.59 -14.14 -6.70
N LYS A 318 14.62 -12.98 -6.03
CA LYS A 318 15.45 -11.82 -6.43
C LYS A 318 16.98 -12.07 -6.50
N LYS A 319 17.48 -13.19 -5.95
CA LYS A 319 18.91 -13.58 -5.97
C LYS A 319 19.09 -15.09 -6.06
N SER A 320 18.67 -15.71 -7.18
CA SER A 320 18.91 -17.14 -7.41
C SER A 320 19.62 -17.37 -8.73
N LYS A 321 20.48 -18.40 -8.78
CA LYS A 321 21.15 -18.87 -10.02
C LYS A 321 20.16 -19.12 -11.17
N LEU A 322 18.89 -19.41 -10.84
CA LEU A 322 17.82 -19.62 -11.80
C LEU A 322 17.40 -18.31 -12.48
N VAL A 323 17.36 -17.20 -11.75
CA VAL A 323 17.08 -15.86 -12.32
C VAL A 323 18.24 -15.40 -13.19
N ASP A 324 19.49 -15.62 -12.76
CA ASP A 324 20.67 -15.27 -13.57
C ASP A 324 20.69 -16.05 -14.89
N ASN A 325 20.41 -17.36 -14.86
CA ASN A 325 20.31 -18.19 -16.06
C ASN A 325 19.17 -17.73 -17.01
N LEU A 326 18.03 -17.31 -16.47
CA LEU A 326 16.93 -16.76 -17.28
C LEU A 326 17.31 -15.43 -17.94
N LEU A 327 18.00 -14.55 -17.22
CA LEU A 327 18.50 -13.27 -17.75
C LEU A 327 19.57 -13.49 -18.82
N ILE A 328 20.54 -14.39 -18.58
CA ILE A 328 21.56 -14.77 -19.56
C ILE A 328 20.91 -15.35 -20.82
N LYS A 329 19.87 -16.18 -20.69
CA LYS A 329 19.13 -16.72 -21.83
C LYS A 329 18.42 -15.64 -22.64
N LYS A 330 17.90 -14.58 -21.99
CA LYS A 330 17.30 -13.43 -22.69
C LYS A 330 18.35 -12.63 -23.45
N LEU A 331 19.47 -12.33 -22.80
CA LEU A 331 20.58 -11.59 -23.42
C LEU A 331 21.20 -12.36 -24.59
N THR A 332 21.31 -13.69 -24.50
CA THR A 332 21.88 -14.52 -25.58
C THR A 332 20.91 -14.77 -26.74
N ALA A 333 19.62 -14.49 -26.58
CA ALA A 333 18.64 -14.54 -27.67
C ALA A 333 18.71 -13.30 -28.59
N ASP A 334 19.30 -12.21 -28.12
CA ASP A 334 19.50 -11.00 -28.93
C ASP A 334 20.65 -11.20 -29.90
N ARG A 335 20.41 -10.84 -31.17
CA ARG A 335 21.34 -11.10 -32.30
C ARG A 335 22.69 -10.40 -32.19
N ASN A 336 22.82 -9.42 -31.29
CA ASN A 336 23.99 -8.56 -31.16
C ASN A 336 24.94 -8.99 -30.03
N ILE A 337 24.73 -10.16 -29.41
CA ILE A 337 25.51 -10.63 -28.26
C ILE A 337 26.18 -11.97 -28.61
N ARG A 338 27.52 -12.03 -28.52
CA ARG A 338 28.31 -13.27 -28.59
C ARG A 338 28.88 -13.58 -27.21
N ILE A 339 28.66 -14.81 -26.75
CA ILE A 339 29.30 -15.32 -25.52
C ILE A 339 30.78 -15.57 -25.84
N ILE A 340 31.67 -14.85 -25.15
CA ILE A 340 33.09 -15.18 -25.14
C ILE A 340 33.23 -16.39 -24.21
N LYS A 341 33.62 -17.53 -24.78
CA LYS A 341 33.83 -18.78 -24.03
C LYS A 341 35.13 -18.76 -23.26
#